data_AF-A0A3N5NDJ9-F1
#
_entry.id   AF-A0A3N5NDJ9-F1
#
_cell.length_a   1.000
_cell.length_b   1.000
_cell.length_c   1.000
_cell.angle_alpha   90.00
_cell.angle_beta   90.00
_cell.angle_gamma   90.00
#
_symmetry.space_group_name_H-M   'P 1'
#
loop_
_entity.id
_entity.type
_entity.pdbx_description
1 polymer ?
#
loop_
_entity_poly.entity_id
_entity_poly.type
_entity_poly.pdbx_seq_one_letter_code
_entity_poly.pdbx_strand_id
1 'polypeptide(L)' 'MRLPKLTYEQLSPKQREAHDKHAAKRDRVSGPYNVWLHSPELMNLVSPLSNYMRWDAALPEKLREF' A
#
# COMPACT_ATOMS: atom_id res chain seq x y z
N MET A 1 5.57 21.05 -0.18
CA MET A 1 6.69 20.21 0.32
C MET A 1 6.33 18.74 0.09
N ARG A 2 7.24 17.90 -0.40
CA ARG A 2 7.00 16.46 -0.63
C ARG A 2 7.37 15.68 0.63
N LEU A 3 6.56 14.70 1.02
CA LEU A 3 6.88 13.81 2.14
C LEU A 3 8.14 12.98 1.84
N PRO A 4 9.03 12.76 2.83
CA PRO A 4 10.23 11.96 2.63
C PRO A 4 9.86 10.49 2.40
N LYS A 5 10.70 9.79 1.64
CA LYS A 5 10.59 8.34 1.48
C LYS A 5 11.24 7.69 2.70
N LEU A 6 10.46 6.93 3.48
CA LEU A 6 10.95 6.17 4.62
C LEU A 6 11.61 4.88 4.14
N THR A 7 12.80 4.56 4.65
CA THR A 7 13.37 3.21 4.54
C THR A 7 12.72 2.28 5.57
N TYR A 8 12.86 0.97 5.41
CA TYR A 8 12.25 0.00 6.33
C TYR A 8 12.74 0.14 7.77
N GLU A 9 14.01 0.51 7.94
CA GLU A 9 14.68 0.73 9.23
C GLU A 9 14.16 1.98 9.94
N GLN A 10 13.68 2.98 9.18
CA GLN A 10 13.13 4.23 9.70
C GLN A 10 11.66 4.09 10.16
N LEU A 11 11.00 2.99 9.82
CA LEU A 11 9.60 2.79 10.17
C LEU A 11 9.45 2.58 11.68
N SER A 12 8.36 3.11 12.25
CA SER A 12 7.90 2.69 13.58
C SER A 12 7.37 1.25 13.53
N PRO A 13 7.19 0.57 14.68
CA PRO A 13 6.61 -0.78 14.71
C PRO A 13 5.27 -0.91 13.98
N LYS A 14 4.34 0.05 14.15
CA LYS A 14 3.04 0.05 13.47
C LYS A 14 3.16 0.24 11.96
N GLN A 15 4.12 1.05 11.52
CA GLN A 15 4.36 1.26 10.09
C GLN A 15 5.01 0.04 9.44
N ARG A 16 5.91 -0.67 10.15
CA ARG A 16 6.44 -1.96 9.70
C ARG A 16 5.33 -2.99 9.54
N GLU A 17 4.43 -3.11 10.51
CA GLU A 17 3.30 -4.05 10.41
C GLU A 17 2.43 -3.74 9.16
N ALA A 18 2.08 -2.47 8.93
CA ALA A 18 1.32 -2.07 7.75
C ALA A 18 2.11 -2.29 6.44
N HIS A 19 3.42 -2.04 6.45
CA HIS A 19 4.33 -2.32 5.34
C HIS A 19 4.33 -3.81 4.99
N ASP A 20 4.56 -4.68 5.98
CA ASP A 20 4.71 -6.11 5.80
C ASP A 20 3.40 -6.75 5.35
N LYS A 21 2.27 -6.31 5.93
CA LYS A 21 0.94 -6.73 5.47
C LYS A 21 0.67 -6.37 4.02
N HIS A 22 1.14 -5.22 3.56
CA HIS A 22 1.02 -4.83 2.16
C HIS A 22 1.99 -5.62 1.26
N ALA A 23 3.24 -5.78 1.69
CA ALA A 23 4.28 -6.50 0.96
C ALA A 23 3.95 -8.01 0.82
N ALA A 24 3.22 -8.59 1.77
CA ALA A 24 2.79 -9.98 1.70
C ALA A 24 1.91 -10.29 0.46
N LYS A 25 1.23 -9.27 -0.10
CA LYS A 25 0.42 -9.40 -1.33
C LYS A 25 1.05 -8.74 -2.56
N ARG A 26 2.19 -8.07 -2.41
CA ARG A 26 2.84 -7.24 -3.45
C ARG A 26 4.35 -7.30 -3.30
N ASP A 27 5.08 -7.51 -4.38
CA ASP A 27 6.55 -7.63 -4.32
C ASP A 27 7.29 -6.41 -3.73
N ARG A 28 6.66 -5.23 -3.70
CA ARG A 28 7.24 -4.00 -3.13
C ARG A 28 6.20 -2.97 -2.71
N VAL A 29 6.56 -2.15 -1.73
CA VAL A 29 5.86 -0.89 -1.42
C VAL A 29 6.35 0.22 -2.37
N SER A 30 5.48 0.70 -3.24
CA SER A 30 5.83 1.73 -4.25
C SER A 30 4.71 2.74 -4.51
N GLY A 31 4.98 3.81 -5.25
CA GLY A 31 3.96 4.81 -5.60
C GLY A 31 3.29 5.46 -4.37
N PRO A 32 1.94 5.56 -4.33
CA PRO A 32 1.22 6.25 -3.26
C PRO A 32 1.37 5.57 -1.88
N TYR A 33 1.71 4.28 -1.84
CA TYR A 33 1.91 3.56 -0.59
C TYR A 33 3.09 4.10 0.24
N ASN A 34 4.12 4.67 -0.40
CA ASN A 34 5.21 5.35 0.31
C ASN A 34 4.72 6.58 1.09
N VAL A 35 3.65 7.22 0.61
CA VAL A 35 3.02 8.36 1.29
C VAL A 35 2.12 7.85 2.40
N TRP A 36 1.31 6.83 2.14
CA TRP A 36 0.39 6.28 3.13
C TRP A 36 1.08 5.59 4.30
N LEU A 37 2.33 5.13 4.16
CA LEU A 37 3.11 4.65 5.31
C LEU A 37 3.32 5.71 6.40
N HIS A 38 3.20 7.01 6.10
CA HIS A 38 3.21 8.05 7.12
C HIS A 38 1.95 8.02 8.01
N SER A 39 0.88 7.33 7.60
CA SER A 39 -0.30 7.01 8.39
C SER A 39 -0.65 5.52 8.27
N PRO A 40 -0.14 4.65 9.17
CA PRO A 40 -0.40 3.22 9.11
C PRO A 40 -1.90 2.88 9.18
N GLU A 41 -2.71 3.72 9.83
CA GLU A 41 -4.17 3.60 9.86
C GLU A 41 -4.76 3.74 8.45
N LEU A 42 -4.39 4.79 7.71
CA LEU A 42 -4.84 4.98 6.34
C LEU A 42 -4.33 3.84 5.44
N MET A 43 -3.05 3.49 5.55
CA MET A 43 -2.42 2.40 4.79
C MET A 43 -3.20 1.08 4.92
N ASN A 44 -3.64 0.77 6.15
CA ASN A 44 -4.41 -0.44 6.45
C ASN A 44 -5.83 -0.46 5.86
N LEU A 45 -6.40 0.70 5.50
CA LEU A 45 -7.70 0.81 4.84
C LEU A 45 -7.57 0.75 3.32
N VAL A 46 -6.65 1.54 2.76
CA VAL A 46 -6.54 1.73 1.30
C VAL A 46 -5.81 0.58 0.61
N SER A 47 -4.86 -0.08 1.29
CA SER A 47 -4.10 -1.19 0.71
C SER A 47 -5.02 -2.38 0.36
N PRO A 48 -5.89 -2.87 1.27
CA PRO A 48 -6.88 -3.91 0.95
C PRO A 48 -7.88 -3.50 -0.13
N LEU A 49 -8.39 -2.25 -0.08
CA LEU A 49 -9.30 -1.74 -1.11
C LEU A 49 -8.66 -1.78 -2.49
N SER A 50 -7.42 -1.31 -2.61
CA SER A 50 -6.70 -1.35 -3.88
C SER A 50 -6.41 -2.78 -4.34
N ASN A 51 -6.09 -3.70 -3.42
CA ASN A 51 -5.92 -5.12 -3.76
C ASN A 51 -7.20 -5.69 -4.37
N TYR A 52 -8.34 -5.45 -3.73
CA TYR A 52 -9.64 -5.90 -4.22
C TYR A 52 -9.92 -5.34 -5.62
N MET A 53 -9.76 -4.03 -5.81
CA MET A 53 -10.04 -3.40 -7.11
C MET A 53 -9.13 -3.92 -8.23
N ARG A 54 -7.90 -4.33 -7.92
CA ARG A 54 -6.94 -4.84 -8.90
C ARG A 54 -7.18 -6.30 -9.26
N TRP A 55 -7.46 -7.16 -8.28
CA TRP A 55 -7.48 -8.61 -8.48
C TRP A 55 -8.85 -9.25 -8.26
N ASP A 56 -9.57 -8.85 -7.23
CA ASP A 56 -10.73 -9.58 -6.73
C ASP A 56 -12.07 -9.01 -7.26
N ALA A 57 -12.07 -7.76 -7.73
CA ALA A 57 -13.26 -7.13 -8.28
C ALA A 57 -13.73 -7.85 -9.55
N ALA A 58 -15.04 -8.12 -9.63
CA ALA A 58 -15.73 -8.71 -10.78
C ALA A 58 -15.88 -7.73 -11.95
N LEU A 59 -14.81 -7.00 -12.26
CA LEU A 59 -14.68 -6.12 -13.41
C LEU A 59 -13.68 -6.75 -14.40
N PRO A 60 -13.98 -6.73 -15.72
CA PRO A 60 -12.99 -7.10 -16.73
C PRO A 60 -11.68 -6.36 -16.52
N GLU A 61 -10.54 -7.05 -16.71
CA GLU A 61 -9.20 -6.47 -16.52
C GLU A 61 -9.01 -5.15 -17.24
N LYS A 62 -9.52 -5.09 -18.49
CA LYS A 62 -9.55 -3.88 -19.30
C LYS A 62 -10.14 -2.69 -18.55
N LEU A 63 -11.19 -2.85 -17.74
CA LEU A 63 -11.79 -1.75 -16.97
C LEU A 63 -11.09 -1.46 -15.64
N ARG A 64 -10.26 -2.39 -15.14
CA ARG A 64 -9.53 -2.22 -13.87
C ARG A 64 -8.21 -1.49 -14.07
N GLU A 65 -7.47 -1.83 -15.12
CA GLU A 65 -6.13 -1.31 -15.41
C GLU A 65 -5.99 -1.09 -16.92
N PHE A 66 -6.09 0.16 -17.36
CA PHE A 66 -5.81 0.59 -18.74
C PHE A 66 -4.44 1.24 -18.85
#